data_AF-X1NUJ7-F1
#
_entry.id   AF-X1NUJ7-F1
#
_cell.length_a   1.000
_cell.length_b   1.000
_cell.length_c   1.000
_cell.angle_alpha   90.00
_cell.angle_beta   90.00
_cell.angle_gamma   90.00
#
_symmetry.space_group_name_H-M   'P 1'
#
loop_
_entity.id
_entity.type
_entity.pdbx_description
1 polymer ?
#
loop_
_entity_poly.entity_id
_entity_poly.type
_entity_poly.pdbx_seq_one_letter_code
_entity_poly.pdbx_strand_id
1 'polypeptide(L)'
;SELDELRQSSTKAKQYLARLEQREKQRTGIKSLKVGYNRVFGYYIEVSRVNLNLVPEDYIRKQTLAEAERFFTPELKEYESLILTSQEKITYLETSLFNQVCQQIGAKGEQILATARAIAQIDVFSSLAEVASCYHYTRPELTSEDVIDIKEGRHPMVERSLGSDNFIPNDTYLCNSDSQLIILTGPNMSGKSTYLKQVALTVLLAQIGSFVPARSARISIIDRIFTRIGAQEDLAAGQSTFMVEMTETA
;
A
#
# COMPACT_ATOMS: atom_id res chain seq x y z
N SER A 1 -24.13 7.34 22.98
CA SER A 1 -23.16 6.60 23.81
C SER A 1 -22.45 7.59 24.73
N GLU A 2 -21.78 7.14 25.80
CA GLU A 2 -21.02 8.03 26.72
C GLU A 2 -20.03 8.94 25.95
N LEU A 3 -19.37 8.39 24.92
CA LEU A 3 -18.48 9.15 24.04
C LEU A 3 -19.22 10.26 23.26
N ASP A 4 -20.42 9.97 22.75
CA ASP A 4 -21.23 10.95 22.01
C ASP A 4 -21.68 12.10 22.93
N GLU A 5 -22.05 11.78 24.17
CA GLU A 5 -22.45 12.79 25.17
C GLU A 5 -21.28 13.70 25.54
N LEU A 6 -20.08 13.14 25.76
CA LEU A 6 -18.86 13.92 26.02
C LEU A 6 -18.44 14.78 24.83
N ARG A 7 -18.57 14.26 23.60
CA ARG A 7 -18.31 15.04 22.38
C ARG A 7 -19.29 16.20 22.29
N GLN A 8 -20.58 15.95 22.51
CA GLN A 8 -21.61 16.97 22.43
C GLN A 8 -21.43 18.07 23.51
N SER A 9 -21.09 17.69 24.75
CA SER A 9 -20.83 18.65 25.83
C SER A 9 -19.59 19.50 25.55
N SER A 10 -18.50 18.89 25.08
CA SER A 10 -17.28 19.59 24.67
C SER A 10 -17.53 20.57 23.51
N THR A 11 -18.32 20.17 22.51
CA THR A 11 -18.71 21.05 21.39
C THR A 11 -19.55 22.24 21.88
N LYS A 12 -20.53 22.01 22.75
CA LYS A 12 -21.36 23.09 23.34
C LYS A 12 -20.49 24.07 24.14
N ALA A 13 -19.54 23.57 24.94
CA ALA A 13 -18.61 24.41 25.69
C ALA A 13 -17.70 25.26 24.79
N LYS A 14 -17.18 24.70 23.69
CA LYS A 14 -16.40 25.46 22.70
C LYS A 14 -17.24 26.53 21.98
N GLN A 15 -18.50 26.21 21.65
CA GLN A 15 -19.45 27.18 21.07
C GLN A 15 -19.76 28.31 22.05
N TYR A 16 -19.89 28.01 23.33
CA TYR A 16 -20.06 29.00 24.37
C TYR A 16 -18.87 29.97 24.43
N LEU A 17 -17.64 29.45 24.48
CA LEU A 17 -16.42 30.26 24.48
C LEU A 17 -16.29 31.15 23.25
N ALA A 18 -16.71 30.67 22.07
CA ALA A 18 -16.70 31.47 20.85
C ALA A 18 -17.66 32.68 20.92
N ARG A 19 -18.71 32.62 21.74
CA ARG A 19 -19.68 33.71 21.96
C ARG A 19 -19.34 34.59 23.16
N LEU A 20 -18.48 34.11 24.07
CA LEU A 20 -18.13 34.80 25.30
C LEU A 20 -17.51 36.17 25.05
N GLU A 21 -16.64 36.30 24.05
CA GLU A 21 -16.01 37.59 23.71
C GLU A 21 -17.06 38.65 23.36
N GLN A 22 -18.02 38.31 22.52
CA GLN A 22 -19.07 39.26 22.11
C GLN A 22 -19.99 39.61 23.28
N ARG A 23 -20.35 38.62 24.10
CA ARG A 23 -21.17 38.80 25.30
C ARG A 23 -20.49 39.76 26.28
N GLU A 24 -19.21 39.55 26.57
CA GLU A 24 -18.46 40.40 27.51
C GLU A 24 -18.16 41.78 26.94
N LYS A 25 -17.94 41.93 25.63
CA LYS A 25 -17.87 43.24 24.96
C LYS A 25 -19.15 44.05 25.13
N GLN A 26 -20.32 43.39 24.99
CA GLN A 26 -21.62 44.03 25.17
C GLN A 26 -21.89 44.36 26.64
N ARG A 27 -21.53 43.46 27.57
CA ARG A 27 -21.73 43.62 29.02
C ARG A 27 -20.89 44.77 29.59
N THR A 28 -19.62 44.85 29.21
CA THR A 28 -18.64 45.78 29.79
C THR A 28 -18.50 47.08 29.00
N GLY A 29 -18.95 47.11 27.75
CA GLY A 29 -18.71 48.23 26.82
C GLY A 29 -17.27 48.30 26.28
N ILE A 30 -16.39 47.38 26.67
CA ILE A 30 -14.97 47.38 26.30
C ILE A 30 -14.79 46.77 24.91
N LYS A 31 -14.80 47.61 23.85
CA LYS A 31 -14.64 47.15 22.46
C LYS A 31 -13.33 46.39 22.18
N SER A 32 -12.27 46.71 22.92
CA SER A 32 -10.94 46.11 22.78
C SER A 32 -10.77 44.77 23.50
N LEU A 33 -11.77 44.30 24.25
CA LEU A 33 -11.71 43.05 25.01
C LEU A 33 -11.46 41.86 24.07
N LYS A 34 -10.60 40.91 24.47
CA LYS A 34 -10.35 39.69 23.70
C LYS A 34 -10.40 38.47 24.59
N VAL A 35 -11.01 37.38 24.11
CA VAL A 35 -10.91 36.08 24.78
C VAL A 35 -9.81 35.27 24.11
N GLY A 36 -8.79 34.90 24.86
CA GLY A 36 -7.64 34.15 24.37
C GLY A 36 -7.45 32.84 25.11
N TYR A 37 -6.62 31.97 24.56
CA TYR A 37 -6.17 30.74 25.20
C TYR A 37 -4.64 30.68 25.21
N ASN A 38 -4.07 30.25 26.33
CA ASN A 38 -2.65 29.97 26.48
C ASN A 38 -2.48 28.56 27.03
N ARG A 39 -1.50 27.80 26.53
CA ARG A 39 -1.24 26.43 27.01
C ARG A 39 -0.88 26.34 28.50
N VAL A 40 -0.25 27.37 29.06
CA VAL A 40 0.21 27.42 30.46
C VAL A 40 -0.86 27.99 31.38
N PHE A 41 -1.54 29.05 30.94
CA PHE A 41 -2.49 29.79 31.77
C PHE A 41 -3.95 29.55 31.38
N GLY A 42 -4.25 28.69 30.43
CA GLY A 42 -5.62 28.39 30.05
C GLY A 42 -6.32 29.54 29.32
N TYR A 43 -7.65 29.54 29.36
CA TYR A 43 -8.46 30.63 28.82
C TYR A 43 -8.36 31.90 29.69
N TYR A 44 -8.43 33.06 29.04
CA TYR A 44 -8.37 34.37 29.68
C TYR A 44 -9.16 35.42 28.90
N ILE A 45 -9.53 36.48 29.61
CA ILE A 45 -10.11 37.71 29.07
C ILE A 45 -9.04 38.79 29.17
N GLU A 46 -8.61 39.33 28.05
CA GLU A 46 -7.60 40.38 27.96
C GLU A 46 -8.26 41.76 27.82
N VAL A 47 -7.87 42.69 28.67
CA VAL A 47 -8.36 44.07 28.70
C VAL A 47 -7.18 45.04 28.64
N SER A 48 -7.22 45.99 27.71
CA SER A 48 -6.20 47.04 27.58
C SER A 48 -6.13 47.94 28.81
N ARG A 49 -4.93 48.42 29.17
CA ARG A 49 -4.72 49.26 30.37
C ARG A 49 -5.67 50.47 30.49
N VAL A 50 -6.01 51.09 29.36
CA VAL A 50 -6.89 52.27 29.30
C VAL A 50 -8.33 51.98 29.78
N ASN A 51 -8.76 50.71 29.72
CA ASN A 51 -10.13 50.28 30.04
C ASN A 51 -10.22 49.51 31.37
N LEU A 52 -9.17 49.52 32.20
CA LEU A 52 -9.15 48.78 33.47
C LEU A 52 -10.18 49.27 34.48
N ASN A 53 -10.52 50.56 34.42
CA ASN A 53 -11.59 51.17 35.21
C ASN A 53 -13.00 50.66 34.86
N LEU A 54 -13.17 50.01 33.70
CA LEU A 54 -14.43 49.41 33.24
C LEU A 54 -14.51 47.91 33.54
N VAL A 55 -13.48 47.33 34.16
CA VAL A 55 -13.44 45.90 34.49
C VAL A 55 -14.39 45.61 35.65
N PRO A 56 -15.35 44.68 35.50
CA PRO A 56 -16.26 44.28 36.56
C PRO A 56 -15.56 43.61 37.76
N GLU A 57 -16.20 43.62 38.93
CA GLU A 57 -15.64 43.01 40.15
C GLU A 57 -15.57 41.47 40.10
N ASP A 58 -16.38 40.82 39.25
CA ASP A 58 -16.37 39.36 39.08
C ASP A 58 -15.16 38.86 38.26
N TYR A 59 -14.33 39.77 37.74
CA TYR A 59 -13.10 39.43 37.03
C TYR A 59 -11.93 39.25 37.98
N ILE A 60 -11.39 38.04 38.00
CA ILE A 60 -10.25 37.70 38.84
C ILE A 60 -8.98 37.84 37.99
N ARG A 61 -8.07 38.75 38.42
CA ARG A 61 -6.81 39.02 37.72
C ARG A 61 -5.92 37.77 37.68
N LYS A 62 -5.40 37.45 36.50
CA LYS A 62 -4.58 36.26 36.22
C LYS A 62 -3.14 36.58 35.86
N GLN A 63 -2.92 37.61 35.03
CA GLN A 63 -1.59 37.98 34.53
C GLN A 63 -1.56 39.47 34.14
N THR A 64 -0.46 40.16 34.45
CA THR A 64 -0.22 41.54 34.02
C THR A 64 0.76 41.56 32.85
N LEU A 65 0.44 42.29 31.79
CA LEU A 65 1.30 42.51 30.62
C LEU A 65 1.68 44.00 30.52
N ALA A 66 2.61 44.32 29.61
CA ALA A 66 3.06 45.70 29.38
C ALA A 66 1.89 46.63 28.97
N GLU A 67 0.98 46.17 28.11
CA GLU A 67 -0.10 46.99 27.54
C GLU A 67 -1.52 46.56 27.96
N ALA A 68 -1.66 45.44 28.66
CA ALA A 68 -2.94 44.84 29.01
C ALA A 68 -2.89 44.06 30.34
N GLU A 69 -4.05 43.74 30.87
CA GLU A 69 -4.21 42.77 31.96
C GLU A 69 -5.12 41.63 31.53
N ARG A 70 -4.83 40.43 32.02
CA ARG A 70 -5.61 39.23 31.76
C ARG A 70 -6.37 38.81 33.01
N PHE A 71 -7.62 38.44 32.82
CA PHE A 71 -8.57 38.06 33.85
C PHE A 71 -9.20 36.70 33.52
N PHE A 72 -9.86 36.10 34.50
CA PHE A 72 -10.80 35.01 34.29
C PHE A 72 -12.05 35.25 35.14
N THR A 73 -13.17 34.63 34.74
CA THR A 73 -14.39 34.57 35.55
C THR A 73 -14.60 33.15 36.07
N PRO A 74 -15.37 32.96 37.16
CA PRO A 74 -15.76 31.63 37.62
C PRO A 74 -16.40 30.79 36.51
N GLU A 75 -17.31 31.39 35.73
CA GLU A 75 -17.97 30.75 34.58
C GLU A 75 -16.94 30.30 33.52
N LEU A 76 -15.97 31.15 33.16
CA LEU A 76 -14.93 30.79 32.18
C LEU A 76 -14.11 29.58 32.67
N LYS A 77 -13.81 29.53 33.97
CA LYS A 77 -13.05 28.45 34.58
C LYS A 77 -13.82 27.12 34.59
N GLU A 78 -15.12 27.14 34.83
CA GLU A 78 -15.98 25.95 34.76
C GLU A 78 -16.02 25.35 33.35
N TYR A 79 -16.23 26.19 32.32
CA TYR A 79 -16.22 25.73 30.93
C TYR A 79 -14.85 25.22 30.49
N GLU A 80 -13.77 25.87 30.93
CA GLU A 80 -12.40 25.40 30.69
C GLU A 80 -12.18 24.00 31.29
N SER A 81 -12.51 23.81 32.57
CA SER A 81 -12.40 22.50 33.22
C SER A 81 -13.26 21.45 32.54
N LEU A 82 -14.50 21.79 32.15
CA LEU A 82 -15.38 20.89 31.42
C LEU A 82 -14.75 20.44 30.09
N ILE A 83 -14.17 21.36 29.32
CA ILE A 83 -13.55 21.05 28.02
C ILE A 83 -12.34 20.13 28.21
N LEU A 84 -11.45 20.46 29.15
CA LEU A 84 -10.23 19.70 29.39
C LEU A 84 -10.55 18.27 29.87
N THR A 85 -11.40 18.14 30.90
CA THR A 85 -11.80 16.83 31.42
C THR A 85 -12.57 16.01 30.39
N SER A 86 -13.43 16.65 29.59
CA SER A 86 -14.13 15.94 28.51
C SER A 86 -13.16 15.46 27.44
N GLN A 87 -12.16 16.26 27.07
CA GLN A 87 -11.16 15.89 26.06
C GLN A 87 -10.29 14.71 26.50
N GLU A 88 -9.87 14.68 27.78
CA GLU A 88 -9.14 13.56 28.36
C GLU A 88 -9.99 12.28 28.34
N LYS A 89 -11.25 12.36 28.80
CA LYS A 89 -12.17 11.22 28.79
C LYS A 89 -12.48 10.70 27.39
N ILE A 90 -12.71 11.61 26.43
CA ILE A 90 -12.91 11.26 25.01
C ILE A 90 -11.71 10.47 24.50
N THR A 91 -10.50 10.98 24.73
CA THR A 91 -9.26 10.34 24.25
C THR A 91 -9.06 8.96 24.87
N TYR A 92 -9.34 8.83 26.18
CA TYR A 92 -9.28 7.55 26.88
C TYR A 92 -10.29 6.54 26.32
N LEU A 93 -11.56 6.96 26.18
CA LEU A 93 -12.63 6.11 25.66
C LEU A 93 -12.37 5.70 24.21
N GLU A 94 -11.95 6.62 23.34
CA GLU A 94 -11.60 6.32 21.95
C GLU A 94 -10.47 5.30 21.87
N THR A 95 -9.43 5.47 22.67
CA THR A 95 -8.30 4.53 22.73
C THR A 95 -8.75 3.14 23.20
N SER A 96 -9.59 3.09 24.23
CA SER A 96 -10.14 1.85 24.77
C SER A 96 -11.03 1.13 23.75
N LEU A 97 -11.95 1.86 23.11
CA LEU A 97 -12.83 1.35 22.06
C LEU A 97 -12.03 0.86 20.85
N PHE A 98 -11.01 1.61 20.42
CA PHE A 98 -10.12 1.19 19.34
C PHE A 98 -9.42 -0.13 19.66
N ASN A 99 -8.83 -0.24 20.86
CA ASN A 99 -8.16 -1.47 21.29
C ASN A 99 -9.13 -2.65 21.38
N GLN A 100 -10.37 -2.42 21.83
CA GLN A 100 -11.41 -3.45 21.83
C GLN A 100 -11.73 -3.92 20.41
N VAL A 101 -11.88 -3.00 19.45
CA VAL A 101 -12.09 -3.35 18.04
C VAL A 101 -10.90 -4.13 17.49
N CYS A 102 -9.66 -3.71 17.76
CA CYS A 102 -8.47 -4.45 17.36
C CYS A 102 -8.44 -5.87 17.95
N GLN A 103 -8.83 -6.05 19.20
CA GLN A 103 -8.90 -7.36 19.83
C GLN A 103 -9.99 -8.24 19.20
N GLN A 104 -11.16 -7.66 18.89
CA GLN A 104 -12.26 -8.36 18.21
C GLN A 104 -11.85 -8.82 16.81
N ILE A 105 -11.17 -7.96 16.04
CA ILE A 105 -10.62 -8.29 14.73
C ILE A 105 -9.52 -9.35 14.86
N GLY A 106 -8.60 -9.18 15.81
CA GLY A 106 -7.50 -10.12 16.07
C GLY A 106 -7.99 -11.52 16.41
N ALA A 107 -9.08 -11.65 17.17
CA ALA A 107 -9.72 -12.92 17.46
C ALA A 107 -10.31 -13.63 16.21
N LYS A 108 -10.46 -12.90 15.10
CA LYS A 108 -10.90 -13.43 13.80
C LYS A 108 -9.76 -13.50 12.77
N GLY A 109 -8.51 -13.31 13.20
CA GLY A 109 -7.34 -13.24 12.32
C GLY A 109 -7.18 -14.44 11.37
N GLU A 110 -7.38 -15.67 11.85
CA GLU A 110 -7.30 -16.87 11.00
C GLU A 110 -8.36 -16.88 9.89
N GLN A 111 -9.60 -16.47 10.20
CA GLN A 111 -10.68 -16.39 9.21
C GLN A 111 -10.41 -15.30 8.16
N ILE A 112 -9.88 -14.16 8.60
CA ILE A 112 -9.46 -13.07 7.71
C ILE A 112 -8.36 -13.55 6.77
N LEU A 113 -7.33 -14.21 7.29
CA LEU A 113 -6.22 -14.74 6.48
C LEU A 113 -6.66 -15.85 5.53
N ALA A 114 -7.56 -16.74 5.96
CA ALA A 114 -8.13 -17.77 5.10
C ALA A 114 -8.92 -17.14 3.93
N THR A 115 -9.73 -16.12 4.23
CA THR A 115 -10.48 -15.38 3.21
C THR A 115 -9.55 -14.65 2.25
N ALA A 116 -8.51 -13.97 2.77
CA ALA A 116 -7.52 -13.27 1.96
C ALA A 116 -6.77 -14.23 1.01
N ARG A 117 -6.39 -15.43 1.49
CA ARG A 117 -5.76 -16.47 0.65
C ARG A 117 -6.70 -16.97 -0.45
N ALA A 118 -7.97 -17.17 -0.13
CA ALA A 118 -8.96 -17.58 -1.13
C ALA A 118 -9.15 -16.51 -2.22
N ILE A 119 -9.23 -15.24 -1.82
CA ILE A 119 -9.29 -14.11 -2.76
C ILE A 119 -8.02 -14.07 -3.62
N ALA A 120 -6.84 -14.22 -3.02
CA ALA A 120 -5.58 -14.22 -3.77
C ALA A 120 -5.50 -15.37 -4.80
N GLN A 121 -6.02 -16.56 -4.47
CA GLN A 121 -6.12 -17.66 -5.43
C GLN A 121 -7.06 -17.34 -6.59
N ILE A 122 -8.23 -16.77 -6.30
CA ILE A 122 -9.18 -16.32 -7.33
C ILE A 122 -8.54 -15.27 -8.24
N ASP A 123 -7.82 -14.31 -7.67
CA ASP A 123 -7.13 -13.25 -8.41
C ASP A 123 -6.08 -13.82 -9.37
N VAL A 124 -5.23 -14.74 -8.90
CA VAL A 124 -4.22 -15.40 -9.74
C VAL A 124 -4.87 -16.22 -10.85
N PHE A 125 -5.86 -17.07 -10.55
CA PHE A 125 -6.50 -17.91 -11.57
C PHE A 125 -7.29 -17.08 -12.59
N SER A 126 -7.95 -16.01 -12.14
CA SER A 126 -8.67 -15.10 -13.04
C SER A 126 -7.71 -14.36 -13.96
N SER A 127 -6.59 -13.86 -13.42
CA SER A 127 -5.54 -13.21 -14.20
C SER A 127 -4.92 -14.14 -15.24
N LEU A 128 -4.61 -15.39 -14.87
CA LEU A 128 -4.10 -16.38 -15.81
C LEU A 128 -5.11 -16.74 -16.91
N ALA A 129 -6.39 -16.88 -16.55
CA ALA A 129 -7.47 -17.15 -17.50
C ALA A 129 -7.71 -15.98 -18.46
N GLU A 130 -7.66 -14.74 -17.97
CA GLU A 130 -7.78 -13.53 -18.78
C GLU A 130 -6.64 -13.44 -19.79
N VAL A 131 -5.39 -13.60 -19.34
CA VAL A 131 -4.20 -13.65 -20.21
C VAL A 131 -4.36 -14.73 -21.28
N ALA A 132 -4.83 -15.92 -20.89
CA ALA A 132 -5.03 -17.01 -21.83
C ALA A 132 -6.09 -16.70 -22.90
N SER A 133 -7.22 -16.11 -22.48
CA SER A 133 -8.30 -15.72 -23.39
C SER A 133 -7.88 -14.59 -24.32
N CYS A 134 -7.23 -13.55 -23.79
CA CYS A 134 -6.85 -12.36 -24.54
C CYS A 134 -5.71 -12.62 -25.54
N TYR A 135 -4.80 -13.55 -25.24
CA TYR A 135 -3.60 -13.81 -26.05
C TYR A 135 -3.56 -15.20 -26.68
N HIS A 136 -4.71 -15.88 -26.68
CA HIS A 136 -4.90 -17.20 -27.30
C HIS A 136 -3.90 -18.23 -26.80
N TYR A 137 -3.72 -18.34 -25.48
CA TYR A 137 -2.90 -19.39 -24.90
C TYR A 137 -3.70 -20.69 -24.84
N THR A 138 -3.00 -21.81 -24.91
CA THR A 138 -3.59 -23.15 -24.90
C THR A 138 -3.22 -23.88 -23.62
N ARG A 139 -4.12 -24.72 -23.13
CA ARG A 139 -3.86 -25.57 -21.96
C ARG A 139 -2.79 -26.60 -22.35
N PRO A 140 -1.63 -26.66 -21.67
CA PRO A 140 -0.63 -27.69 -21.95
C PRO A 140 -1.09 -29.06 -21.43
N GLU A 141 -0.64 -30.12 -22.10
CA GLU A 141 -0.70 -31.49 -21.60
C GLU A 141 0.58 -31.77 -20.79
N LEU A 142 0.43 -32.05 -19.50
CA LEU A 142 1.54 -32.51 -18.68
C LEU A 142 1.63 -34.03 -18.77
N THR A 143 2.83 -34.55 -19.04
CA THR A 143 3.08 -35.99 -19.21
C THR A 143 4.24 -36.47 -18.34
N SER A 144 4.24 -37.78 -18.03
CA SER A 144 5.37 -38.47 -17.38
C SER A 144 6.39 -39.00 -18.39
N GLU A 145 6.11 -38.87 -19.68
CA GLU A 145 7.08 -39.17 -20.74
C GLU A 145 8.14 -38.09 -20.82
N ASP A 146 9.37 -38.45 -21.18
CA ASP A 146 10.49 -37.51 -21.34
C ASP A 146 10.38 -36.74 -22.67
N VAL A 147 9.36 -35.89 -22.81
CA VAL A 147 9.08 -35.15 -24.05
C VAL A 147 8.73 -33.68 -23.80
N ILE A 148 9.24 -32.81 -24.66
CA ILE A 148 8.78 -31.44 -24.85
C ILE A 148 8.39 -31.31 -26.32
N ASP A 149 7.09 -31.28 -26.61
CA ASP A 149 6.54 -31.05 -27.94
C ASP A 149 5.66 -29.80 -27.92
N ILE A 150 6.14 -28.72 -28.55
CA ILE A 150 5.46 -27.43 -28.65
C ILE A 150 5.18 -27.17 -30.11
N LYS A 151 3.92 -26.90 -30.47
CA LYS A 151 3.52 -26.51 -31.83
C LYS A 151 3.13 -25.03 -31.86
N GLU A 152 3.67 -24.33 -32.84
CA GLU A 152 3.48 -22.89 -33.05
C GLU A 152 3.70 -22.08 -31.75
N GLY A 153 4.78 -22.38 -31.04
CA GLY A 153 5.13 -21.69 -29.80
C GLY A 153 5.54 -20.24 -30.05
N ARG A 154 5.22 -19.36 -29.11
CA ARG A 154 5.45 -17.90 -29.18
C ARG A 154 6.12 -17.39 -27.91
N HIS A 155 7.02 -16.43 -28.05
CA HIS A 155 7.66 -15.83 -26.87
C HIS A 155 6.70 -14.80 -26.23
N PRO A 156 6.24 -15.01 -24.98
CA PRO A 156 5.12 -14.26 -24.40
C PRO A 156 5.39 -12.76 -24.26
N MET A 157 6.64 -12.34 -24.03
CA MET A 157 6.98 -10.90 -24.00
C MET A 157 7.21 -10.29 -25.39
N VAL A 158 7.92 -10.99 -26.28
CA VAL A 158 8.30 -10.44 -27.59
C VAL A 158 7.09 -10.33 -28.52
N GLU A 159 6.15 -11.29 -28.48
CA GLU A 159 4.91 -11.19 -29.26
C GLU A 159 4.10 -9.94 -28.89
N ARG A 160 4.12 -9.55 -27.61
CA ARG A 160 3.39 -8.38 -27.11
C ARG A 160 4.02 -7.07 -27.58
N SER A 161 5.34 -7.05 -27.74
CA SER A 161 6.06 -5.88 -28.26
C SER A 161 5.94 -5.72 -29.77
N LEU A 162 5.92 -6.82 -30.52
CA LEU A 162 5.86 -6.80 -32.00
C LEU A 162 4.42 -6.80 -32.54
N GLY A 163 3.45 -7.26 -31.74
CA GLY A 163 2.10 -7.60 -32.19
C GLY A 163 2.02 -9.08 -32.62
N SER A 164 0.88 -9.73 -32.33
CA SER A 164 0.66 -11.17 -32.61
C SER A 164 0.92 -11.52 -34.07
N ASP A 165 0.48 -10.67 -34.99
CA ASP A 165 0.54 -10.92 -36.44
C ASP A 165 1.98 -10.82 -37.00
N ASN A 166 2.89 -10.23 -36.22
CA ASN A 166 4.29 -10.01 -36.62
C ASN A 166 5.26 -11.00 -35.97
N PHE A 167 4.82 -11.78 -34.98
CA PHE A 167 5.67 -12.80 -34.37
C PHE A 167 5.58 -14.09 -35.17
N ILE A 168 6.74 -14.65 -35.55
CA ILE A 168 6.79 -15.94 -36.25
C ILE A 168 6.83 -17.09 -35.22
N PRO A 169 5.76 -17.90 -35.11
CA PRO A 169 5.72 -19.01 -34.17
C PRO A 169 6.69 -20.13 -34.58
N ASN A 170 7.21 -20.87 -33.61
CA ASN A 170 8.17 -21.95 -33.84
C ASN A 170 7.77 -23.24 -33.12
N ASP A 171 7.98 -24.36 -33.79
CA ASP A 171 7.83 -25.68 -33.20
C ASP A 171 9.08 -26.06 -32.39
N THR A 172 8.91 -26.90 -31.37
CA THR A 172 9.99 -27.50 -30.59
C THR A 172 9.67 -28.95 -30.33
N TYR A 173 10.61 -29.84 -30.61
CA TYR A 173 10.52 -31.25 -30.23
C TYR A 173 11.83 -31.66 -29.56
N LEU A 174 11.74 -32.10 -28.31
CA LEU A 174 12.83 -32.70 -27.55
C LEU A 174 12.32 -33.99 -26.90
N CYS A 175 13.10 -35.05 -27.01
CA CYS A 175 12.78 -36.33 -26.37
C CYS A 175 14.07 -37.09 -26.01
N ASN A 176 14.16 -37.64 -24.80
CA ASN A 176 15.36 -38.35 -24.35
C ASN A 176 15.70 -39.59 -25.20
N SER A 177 14.72 -40.23 -25.84
CA SER A 177 14.93 -41.43 -26.66
C SER A 177 15.29 -41.15 -28.12
N ASP A 178 15.17 -39.90 -28.58
CA ASP A 178 15.30 -39.55 -30.00
C ASP A 178 16.10 -38.25 -30.19
N SER A 179 15.53 -37.12 -29.75
CA SER A 179 16.09 -35.79 -29.95
C SER A 179 16.36 -35.09 -28.62
N GLN A 180 17.41 -35.49 -27.91
CA GLN A 180 17.74 -34.93 -26.59
C GLN A 180 18.46 -33.56 -26.68
N LEU A 181 19.17 -33.30 -27.78
CA LEU A 181 19.99 -32.10 -27.97
C LEU A 181 19.66 -31.43 -29.30
N ILE A 182 19.44 -30.12 -29.27
CA ILE A 182 19.29 -29.28 -30.47
C ILE A 182 20.54 -28.42 -30.64
N ILE A 183 21.23 -28.56 -31.77
CA ILE A 183 22.28 -27.62 -32.18
C ILE A 183 21.65 -26.52 -33.03
N LEU A 184 21.37 -25.37 -32.40
CA LEU A 184 20.71 -24.25 -33.06
C LEU A 184 21.74 -23.30 -33.70
N THR A 185 21.82 -23.30 -35.03
CA THR A 185 22.70 -22.41 -35.81
C THR A 185 21.90 -21.39 -36.64
N GLY A 186 22.56 -20.34 -37.10
CA GLY A 186 21.94 -19.28 -37.91
C GLY A 186 22.64 -17.93 -37.74
N PRO A 187 22.36 -16.95 -38.61
CA PRO A 187 23.00 -15.63 -38.53
C PRO A 187 22.66 -14.89 -37.24
N ASN A 188 23.45 -13.89 -36.87
CA ASN A 188 23.10 -13.02 -35.73
C ASN A 188 21.75 -12.35 -35.98
N MET A 189 21.03 -12.06 -34.89
CA MET A 189 19.68 -11.48 -34.92
C MET A 189 18.59 -12.37 -35.57
N SER A 190 18.87 -13.63 -35.88
CA SER A 190 17.88 -14.57 -36.44
C SER A 190 16.89 -15.14 -35.40
N GLY A 191 16.81 -14.59 -34.19
CA GLY A 191 15.88 -15.05 -33.15
C GLY A 191 16.30 -16.26 -32.33
N LYS A 192 17.53 -16.79 -32.47
CA LYS A 192 18.00 -17.98 -31.71
C LYS A 192 17.81 -17.85 -30.19
N SER A 193 18.23 -16.74 -29.60
CA SER A 193 18.07 -16.51 -28.15
C SER A 193 16.60 -16.34 -27.75
N THR A 194 15.77 -15.79 -28.64
CA THR A 194 14.31 -15.67 -28.43
C THR A 194 13.67 -17.06 -28.40
N TYR A 195 14.05 -17.94 -29.31
CA TYR A 195 13.59 -19.33 -29.35
C TYR A 195 13.94 -20.09 -28.07
N LEU A 196 15.19 -20.03 -27.61
CA LEU A 196 15.61 -20.71 -26.37
C LEU A 196 14.82 -20.21 -25.14
N LYS A 197 14.67 -18.88 -25.01
CA LYS A 197 13.88 -18.27 -23.93
C LYS A 197 12.39 -18.64 -24.02
N GLN A 198 11.84 -18.70 -25.23
CA GLN A 198 10.46 -19.11 -25.46
C GLN A 198 10.19 -20.51 -24.92
N VAL A 199 11.04 -21.49 -25.23
CA VAL A 199 10.87 -22.86 -24.74
C VAL A 199 10.90 -22.90 -23.21
N ALA A 200 11.90 -22.27 -22.59
CA ALA A 200 12.03 -22.20 -21.14
C ALA A 200 10.81 -21.54 -20.47
N LEU A 201 10.32 -20.43 -21.02
CA LEU A 201 9.14 -19.73 -20.51
C LEU A 201 7.86 -20.56 -20.68
N THR A 202 7.74 -21.32 -21.77
CA THR A 202 6.59 -22.22 -22.00
C THR A 202 6.55 -23.31 -20.93
N VAL A 203 7.69 -23.93 -20.62
CA VAL A 203 7.82 -24.92 -19.53
C VAL A 203 7.47 -24.29 -18.18
N LEU A 204 8.02 -23.12 -17.88
CA LEU A 204 7.73 -22.40 -16.63
C LEU A 204 6.24 -22.11 -16.48
N LEU A 205 5.59 -21.56 -17.51
CA LEU A 205 4.17 -21.26 -17.51
C LEU A 205 3.32 -22.52 -17.29
N ALA A 206 3.66 -23.63 -17.94
CA ALA A 206 2.96 -24.90 -17.74
C ALA A 206 3.06 -25.38 -16.28
N GLN A 207 4.24 -25.30 -15.67
CA GLN A 207 4.47 -25.80 -14.30
C GLN A 207 3.95 -24.88 -13.18
N ILE A 208 3.66 -23.61 -13.46
CA ILE A 208 2.92 -22.74 -12.52
C ILE A 208 1.40 -22.89 -12.64
N GLY A 209 0.92 -23.74 -13.55
CA GLY A 209 -0.52 -23.98 -13.79
C GLY A 209 -1.17 -22.99 -14.78
N SER A 210 -0.39 -22.25 -15.54
CA SER A 210 -0.87 -21.35 -16.60
C SER A 210 -1.13 -22.12 -17.91
N PHE A 211 -1.96 -21.52 -18.76
CA PHE A 211 -1.96 -21.82 -20.19
C PHE A 211 -0.67 -21.27 -20.82
N VAL A 212 -0.30 -21.78 -21.99
CA VAL A 212 0.97 -21.45 -22.64
C VAL A 212 0.78 -20.81 -24.03
N PRO A 213 1.70 -19.93 -24.47
CA PRO A 213 1.65 -19.23 -25.76
C PRO A 213 1.99 -20.17 -26.93
N ALA A 214 1.14 -21.14 -27.23
CA ALA A 214 1.34 -22.13 -28.30
C ALA A 214 -0.01 -22.61 -28.84
N ARG A 215 -0.01 -23.20 -30.03
CA ARG A 215 -1.19 -23.90 -30.57
C ARG A 215 -1.46 -25.20 -29.82
N SER A 216 -0.41 -25.93 -29.48
CA SER A 216 -0.47 -27.09 -28.57
C SER A 216 0.87 -27.28 -27.88
N ALA A 217 0.86 -27.82 -26.67
CA ALA A 217 2.08 -28.14 -25.95
C ALA A 217 1.88 -29.40 -25.11
N ARG A 218 2.80 -30.36 -25.25
CA ARG A 218 2.93 -31.56 -24.42
C ARG A 218 4.28 -31.52 -23.73
N ILE A 219 4.29 -31.39 -22.41
CA ILE A 219 5.48 -31.02 -21.64
C ILE A 219 5.63 -31.98 -20.47
N SER A 220 6.82 -32.58 -20.35
CA SER A 220 7.20 -33.37 -19.19
C SER A 220 7.43 -32.49 -17.96
N ILE A 221 7.36 -33.06 -16.75
CA ILE A 221 7.70 -32.32 -15.54
C ILE A 221 9.22 -32.13 -15.49
N ILE A 222 9.67 -30.89 -15.63
CA ILE A 222 11.07 -30.49 -15.58
C ILE A 222 11.44 -30.08 -14.15
N ASP A 223 12.52 -30.66 -13.63
CA ASP A 223 13.03 -30.38 -12.30
C ASP A 223 13.84 -29.07 -12.26
N ARG A 224 14.60 -28.79 -13.32
CA ARG A 224 15.52 -27.66 -13.39
C ARG A 224 15.60 -27.07 -14.79
N ILE A 225 15.56 -25.74 -14.87
CA ILE A 225 15.85 -24.99 -16.09
C ILE A 225 17.19 -24.30 -15.88
N PHE A 226 18.19 -24.71 -16.64
CA PHE A 226 19.50 -24.07 -16.68
C PHE A 226 19.59 -23.16 -17.89
N THR A 227 20.09 -21.95 -17.70
CA THR A 227 20.33 -21.01 -18.79
C THR A 227 21.73 -20.45 -18.66
N ARG A 228 22.50 -20.56 -19.73
CA ARG A 228 23.73 -19.79 -19.92
C ARG A 228 23.56 -18.97 -21.19
N ILE A 229 23.24 -17.69 -21.00
CA ILE A 229 23.06 -16.71 -22.08
C ILE A 229 24.09 -15.63 -21.75
N GLY A 230 25.07 -15.43 -22.63
CA GLY A 230 26.29 -14.64 -22.34
C GLY A 230 26.05 -13.43 -21.45
N ALA A 231 26.79 -13.35 -20.35
CA ALA A 231 26.67 -12.30 -19.35
C ALA A 231 26.94 -10.93 -19.98
N GLN A 232 26.14 -9.93 -19.61
CA GLN A 232 26.59 -8.54 -19.72
C GLN A 232 27.72 -8.33 -18.69
N GLU A 233 28.77 -7.64 -19.11
CA GLU A 233 29.98 -7.37 -18.33
C GLU A 233 29.68 -7.01 -16.86
N ASP A 234 30.16 -7.82 -15.92
CA ASP A 234 30.29 -7.39 -14.53
C ASP A 234 31.70 -6.83 -14.31
N LEU A 235 31.91 -5.62 -14.82
CA LEU A 235 33.14 -4.84 -14.64
C LEU A 235 33.45 -4.55 -13.16
N ALA A 236 32.48 -4.72 -12.25
CA ALA A 236 32.66 -4.44 -10.83
C ALA A 236 33.30 -5.61 -10.05
N ALA A 237 33.15 -6.86 -10.52
CA ALA A 237 33.65 -8.05 -9.82
C ALA A 237 35.09 -8.46 -10.19
N GLY A 238 35.71 -7.82 -11.20
CA GLY A 238 37.08 -8.11 -11.62
C GLY A 238 37.31 -9.52 -12.19
N GLN A 239 36.24 -10.27 -12.48
CA GLN A 239 36.31 -11.62 -13.04
C GLN A 239 36.20 -11.57 -14.57
N SER A 240 37.06 -12.32 -15.26
CA SER A 240 36.98 -12.45 -16.73
C SER A 240 35.66 -13.12 -17.12
N THR A 241 35.03 -12.63 -18.19
CA THR A 241 33.83 -13.24 -18.80
C THR A 241 34.01 -14.73 -19.04
N PHE A 242 35.20 -15.17 -19.49
CA PHE A 242 35.52 -16.59 -19.67
C PHE A 242 35.52 -17.38 -18.35
N MET A 243 35.99 -16.79 -17.25
CA MET A 243 36.07 -17.47 -15.95
C MET A 243 34.69 -17.63 -15.31
N VAL A 244 33.84 -16.59 -15.39
CA VAL A 244 32.43 -16.66 -14.97
C VAL A 244 31.70 -17.72 -15.80
N GLU A 245 31.92 -17.69 -17.10
CA GLU A 245 31.37 -18.65 -18.06
C GLU A 245 31.75 -20.11 -17.79
N MET A 246 33.02 -20.38 -17.46
CA MET A 246 33.46 -21.73 -17.07
C MET A 246 32.87 -22.17 -15.74
N THR A 247 32.72 -21.26 -14.78
CA THR A 247 32.16 -21.56 -13.45
C THR A 247 30.67 -21.84 -13.51
N GLU A 248 29.89 -21.13 -14.34
CA GLU A 248 28.46 -21.42 -14.57
C GLU A 248 28.20 -22.75 -15.30
N THR A 249 29.23 -23.36 -15.89
CA THR A 249 29.15 -24.61 -16.66
C THR A 249 29.61 -25.83 -15.88
N ALA A 250 30.35 -25.61 -14.81
CA ALA A 250 30.89 -26.64 -13.92
C ALA A 250 29.80 -27.16 -12.97
#